data_AF-A0A973B3X2-F1
#
_entry.id   AF-A0A973B3X2-F1
#
_cell.length_a   1.000
_cell.length_b   1.000
_cell.length_c   1.000
_cell.angle_alpha   90.00
_cell.angle_beta   90.00
_cell.angle_gamma   90.00
#
_symmetry.space_group_name_H-M   'P 1'
#
loop_
_entity.id
_entity.type
_entity.pdbx_description
1 polymer ?
#
loop_
_entity_poly.entity_id
_entity_poly.type
_entity_poly.pdbx_seq_one_letter_code
_entity_poly.pdbx_strand_id
1 'polypeptide(L)'
;MKNQIFVLLTAFCAVLVFTSFITKENNRRSSLKADTTITVNPLIEKVLTKEQQLAYTPDMVIQSLKEGSKRFMSNSLTARDHSMMVRDASVGQYPKAVILSCLDSRVPVEDIFDKGIGDLFIGRVAGNFVNTDLLGSMEYGCKVSGAKLILVMGHQSCGAIKSAIDHVKLGNITSMLAHINPAIEASKDFKGKKSSKNKEYVDYVAINNVKSAIKEIKLKSPILKDMASKGQIKIIGAYYDLHTGEVIFL
;
A
#
# COMPACT_ATOMS: atom_id res chain seq x y z
N MET A 1 22.10 -65.39 58.32
CA MET A 1 22.63 -64.11 58.83
C MET A 1 23.97 -63.85 58.14
N LYS A 2 24.09 -63.12 57.03
CA LYS A 2 24.08 -61.65 56.92
C LYS A 2 23.90 -61.28 55.42
N ASN A 3 22.71 -61.51 54.86
CA ASN A 3 22.33 -61.03 53.52
C ASN A 3 21.85 -59.55 53.54
N GLN A 4 22.30 -58.75 54.51
CA GLN A 4 21.87 -57.36 54.68
C GLN A 4 22.86 -56.32 54.12
N ILE A 5 24.00 -56.72 53.56
CA ILE A 5 25.02 -55.76 53.11
C ILE A 5 24.85 -55.35 51.63
N PHE A 6 24.17 -56.15 50.80
CA PHE A 6 24.07 -55.86 49.36
C PHE A 6 22.87 -55.00 48.95
N VAL A 7 21.88 -54.80 49.83
CA VAL A 7 20.68 -54.00 49.52
C VAL A 7 20.86 -52.51 49.86
N LEU A 8 21.84 -52.16 50.72
CA LEU A 8 22.06 -50.74 51.08
C LEU A 8 22.86 -49.95 50.03
N LEU A 9 23.68 -50.59 49.19
CA LEU A 9 24.53 -49.86 48.23
C LEU A 9 23.80 -49.45 46.94
N THR A 10 22.79 -50.22 46.52
CA THR A 10 22.01 -49.93 45.31
C THR A 10 20.91 -48.88 45.53
N ALA A 11 20.39 -48.77 46.76
CA ALA A 11 19.41 -47.75 47.12
C ALA A 11 20.00 -46.32 47.16
N PHE A 12 21.29 -46.17 47.51
CA PHE A 12 21.92 -44.84 47.64
C PHE A 12 22.23 -44.19 46.28
N CYS A 13 22.60 -44.99 45.26
CA CYS A 13 22.81 -44.48 43.90
C CYS A 13 21.50 -44.05 43.22
N ALA A 14 20.39 -44.75 43.47
CA ALA A 14 19.10 -44.42 42.86
C ALA A 14 18.54 -43.07 43.37
N VAL A 15 18.75 -42.72 44.65
CA VAL A 15 18.30 -41.45 45.23
C VAL A 15 19.11 -40.25 44.73
N LEU A 16 20.42 -40.41 44.50
CA LEU A 16 21.29 -39.34 43.96
C LEU A 16 20.98 -39.02 42.48
N VAL A 17 20.60 -40.03 41.69
CA VAL A 17 20.19 -39.82 40.29
C VAL A 17 18.80 -39.17 40.24
N PHE A 18 17.84 -39.59 41.06
CA PHE A 18 16.49 -39.01 41.06
C PHE A 18 16.47 -37.55 41.55
N THR A 19 17.26 -37.20 42.57
CA THR A 19 17.39 -35.82 43.04
C THR A 19 18.07 -34.90 42.02
N SER A 20 19.05 -35.42 41.26
CA SER A 20 19.69 -34.68 40.15
C SER A 20 18.76 -34.45 38.97
N PHE A 21 17.83 -35.38 38.68
CA PHE A 21 16.82 -35.20 37.64
C PHE A 21 15.73 -34.19 38.05
N ILE A 22 15.21 -34.26 39.29
CA ILE A 22 14.20 -33.32 39.79
C ILE A 22 14.76 -31.90 39.92
N THR A 23 16.02 -31.74 40.37
CA THR A 23 16.67 -30.42 40.44
C THR A 23 16.94 -29.83 39.06
N LYS A 24 17.32 -30.64 38.06
CA LYS A 24 17.54 -30.18 36.68
C LYS A 24 16.23 -29.79 35.98
N GLU A 25 15.12 -30.48 36.29
CA GLU A 25 13.79 -30.15 35.75
C GLU A 25 13.18 -28.90 36.42
N ASN A 26 13.36 -28.74 37.75
CA ASN A 26 12.99 -27.52 38.45
C ASN A 26 13.83 -26.31 38.03
N ASN A 27 15.13 -26.47 37.74
CA ASN A 27 15.95 -25.40 37.17
C ASN A 27 15.57 -25.06 35.72
N ARG A 28 15.10 -26.03 34.92
CA ARG A 28 14.52 -25.75 33.58
C ARG A 28 13.17 -25.04 33.66
N ARG A 29 12.36 -25.32 34.67
CA ARG A 29 11.08 -24.61 34.90
C ARG A 29 11.28 -23.22 35.48
N SER A 30 12.29 -22.98 36.32
CA SER A 30 12.58 -21.64 36.86
C SER A 30 13.21 -20.71 35.82
N SER A 31 13.93 -21.24 34.84
CA SER A 31 14.52 -20.45 33.74
C SER A 31 13.52 -20.06 32.63
N LEU A 32 12.24 -20.42 32.73
CA LEU A 32 11.19 -20.08 31.75
C LEU A 32 10.27 -18.93 32.21
N LYS A 33 10.60 -18.24 33.32
CA LYS A 33 10.00 -16.94 33.63
C LYS A 33 10.88 -15.83 33.06
N ALA A 34 11.03 -15.81 31.75
CA ALA A 34 11.37 -14.58 31.06
C ALA A 34 10.10 -13.72 31.09
N ASP A 35 10.08 -12.75 32.00
CA ASP A 35 9.09 -11.67 32.05
C ASP A 35 9.24 -10.84 30.77
N THR A 36 8.71 -11.39 29.68
CA THR A 36 8.69 -10.74 28.38
C THR A 36 7.50 -9.81 28.47
N THR A 37 7.73 -8.59 28.92
CA THR A 37 6.76 -7.51 28.78
C THR A 37 6.55 -7.31 27.29
N ILE A 38 5.56 -8.01 26.72
CA ILE A 38 5.14 -7.81 25.33
C ILE A 38 4.57 -6.39 25.31
N THR A 39 5.36 -5.47 24.79
CA THR A 39 4.89 -4.12 24.46
C THR A 39 3.96 -4.26 23.26
N VAL A 40 2.68 -4.47 23.55
CA VAL A 40 1.63 -4.45 22.52
C VAL A 40 1.41 -2.99 22.16
N ASN A 41 1.88 -2.58 20.98
CA ASN A 41 1.48 -1.28 20.44
C ASN A 41 -0.04 -1.30 20.23
N PRO A 42 -0.78 -0.30 20.74
CA PRO A 42 -2.23 -0.26 20.59
C PRO A 42 -2.61 -0.13 19.11
N LEU A 43 -3.73 -0.75 18.74
CA LEU A 43 -4.30 -0.62 17.40
C LEU A 43 -4.78 0.82 17.19
N ILE A 44 -4.61 1.34 15.98
CA ILE A 44 -5.28 2.58 15.58
C ILE A 44 -6.74 2.26 15.24
N GLU A 45 -7.67 2.97 15.88
CA GLU A 45 -9.11 2.73 15.78
C GLU A 45 -9.90 3.94 15.27
N LYS A 46 -9.24 5.10 15.13
CA LYS A 46 -9.88 6.39 14.81
C LYS A 46 -9.54 6.87 13.41
N VAL A 47 -10.53 7.44 12.72
CA VAL A 47 -10.32 8.12 11.44
C VAL A 47 -9.91 9.58 11.64
N LEU A 48 -9.39 10.19 10.58
CA LEU A 48 -9.01 11.60 10.59
C LEU A 48 -10.23 12.50 10.84
N THR A 49 -10.08 13.52 11.69
CA THR A 49 -11.11 14.57 11.84
C THR A 49 -10.98 15.65 10.76
N LYS A 50 -12.02 16.47 10.61
CA LYS A 50 -12.02 17.61 9.70
C LYS A 50 -10.90 18.60 10.02
N GLU A 51 -10.71 18.92 11.29
CA GLU A 51 -9.72 19.88 11.78
C GLU A 51 -8.30 19.37 11.45
N GLN A 52 -8.06 18.07 11.67
CA GLN A 52 -6.80 17.44 11.32
C GLN A 52 -6.56 17.46 9.80
N GLN A 53 -7.59 17.19 8.98
CA GLN A 53 -7.49 17.27 7.52
C GLN A 53 -7.15 18.68 7.04
N LEU A 54 -7.77 19.71 7.63
CA LEU A 54 -7.55 21.11 7.28
C LEU A 54 -6.13 21.58 7.59
N ALA A 55 -5.48 21.00 8.59
CA ALA A 55 -4.09 21.28 8.92
C ALA A 55 -3.08 20.72 7.91
N TYR A 56 -3.48 19.77 7.06
CA TYR A 56 -2.58 19.23 6.03
C TYR A 56 -2.45 20.16 4.82
N THR A 57 -1.20 20.42 4.44
CA THR A 57 -0.85 20.93 3.11
C THR A 57 -0.68 19.77 2.12
N PRO A 58 -0.75 20.00 0.80
CA PRO A 58 -0.46 18.97 -0.19
C PRO A 58 0.91 18.30 0.00
N ASP A 59 1.94 19.07 0.37
CA ASP A 59 3.29 18.53 0.59
C ASP A 59 3.39 17.64 1.82
N MET A 60 2.69 17.98 2.90
CA MET A 60 2.60 17.10 4.07
C MET A 60 1.91 15.77 3.73
N VAL A 61 0.89 15.79 2.87
CA VAL A 61 0.24 14.56 2.39
C VAL A 61 1.21 13.72 1.56
N ILE A 62 1.93 14.32 0.61
CA ILE A 62 2.95 13.61 -0.19
C ILE A 62 4.00 12.97 0.71
N GLN A 63 4.49 13.70 1.70
CA GLN A 63 5.47 13.20 2.65
C GLN A 63 4.93 12.03 3.48
N SER A 64 3.69 12.12 3.95
CA SER A 64 3.00 11.03 4.67
C SER A 64 2.81 9.76 3.83
N LEU A 65 2.59 9.90 2.51
CA LEU A 65 2.57 8.77 1.57
C LEU A 65 3.97 8.15 1.40
N LYS A 66 5.01 8.97 1.21
CA LYS A 66 6.40 8.49 1.11
C LYS A 66 6.85 7.71 2.34
N GLU A 67 6.51 8.21 3.53
CA GLU A 67 6.82 7.52 4.79
C GLU A 67 6.07 6.20 4.93
N GLY A 68 4.82 6.17 4.49
CA GLY A 68 4.04 4.93 4.45
C GLY A 68 4.63 3.88 3.52
N SER A 69 5.05 4.28 2.32
CA SER A 69 5.75 3.41 1.37
C SER A 69 7.04 2.83 1.94
N LYS A 70 7.81 3.64 2.68
CA LYS A 70 8.99 3.12 3.39
C LYS A 70 8.63 2.06 4.43
N ARG A 71 7.55 2.26 5.20
CA ARG A 71 7.07 1.28 6.19
C ARG A 71 6.58 -0.01 5.55
N PHE A 72 5.88 0.07 4.42
CA PHE A 72 5.46 -1.10 3.66
C PHE A 72 6.68 -1.92 3.20
N MET A 73 7.68 -1.28 2.59
CA MET A 73 8.90 -1.95 2.15
C MET A 73 9.71 -2.57 3.30
N SER A 74 9.71 -1.94 4.48
CA SER A 74 10.44 -2.43 5.65
C SER A 74 9.62 -3.37 6.54
N ASN A 75 8.42 -3.79 6.11
CA ASN A 75 7.49 -4.60 6.88
C ASN A 75 7.20 -4.05 8.30
N SER A 76 7.12 -2.71 8.42
CA SER A 76 6.86 -1.99 9.67
C SER A 76 5.50 -1.27 9.61
N LEU A 77 4.48 -1.99 9.18
CA LEU A 77 3.13 -1.46 8.98
C LEU A 77 2.46 -1.07 10.30
N THR A 78 1.60 -0.06 10.24
CA THR A 78 0.81 0.37 11.40
C THR A 78 -0.31 -0.63 11.64
N ALA A 79 -0.43 -1.13 12.87
CA ALA A 79 -1.52 -2.03 13.25
C ALA A 79 -2.84 -1.23 13.44
N ARG A 80 -3.93 -1.70 12.82
CA ARG A 80 -5.23 -0.99 12.81
C ARG A 80 -6.39 -1.94 13.08
N ASP A 81 -7.40 -1.47 13.81
CA ASP A 81 -8.71 -2.11 13.85
C ASP A 81 -9.61 -1.50 12.78
N HIS A 82 -9.61 -2.12 11.59
CA HIS A 82 -10.44 -1.67 10.48
C HIS A 82 -11.95 -1.73 10.79
N SER A 83 -12.38 -2.67 11.63
CA SER A 83 -13.78 -2.83 12.01
C SER A 83 -14.25 -1.62 12.84
N MET A 84 -13.44 -1.21 13.81
CA MET A 84 -13.68 0.00 14.59
C MET A 84 -13.59 1.27 13.74
N MET A 85 -12.57 1.39 12.89
CA MET A 85 -12.42 2.57 12.04
C MET A 85 -13.60 2.75 11.07
N VAL A 86 -14.17 1.67 10.53
CA VAL A 86 -15.39 1.76 9.69
C VAL A 86 -16.57 2.32 10.51
N ARG A 87 -16.76 1.86 11.75
CA ARG A 87 -17.81 2.40 12.64
C ARG A 87 -17.58 3.87 12.95
N ASP A 88 -16.33 4.25 13.22
CA ASP A 88 -15.94 5.64 13.47
C ASP A 88 -16.18 6.53 12.24
N ALA A 89 -15.88 6.04 11.03
CA ALA A 89 -16.10 6.74 9.77
C ALA A 89 -17.58 6.90 9.36
N SER A 90 -18.51 6.22 10.05
CA SER A 90 -19.94 6.23 9.68
C SER A 90 -20.58 7.62 9.75
N VAL A 91 -20.04 8.50 10.60
CA VAL A 91 -20.49 9.90 10.74
C VAL A 91 -19.81 10.85 9.75
N GLY A 92 -18.82 10.38 9.00
CA GLY A 92 -18.08 11.14 8.01
C GLY A 92 -16.63 10.69 7.87
N GLN A 93 -16.03 11.03 6.74
CA GLN A 93 -14.62 10.74 6.44
C GLN A 93 -13.96 11.94 5.76
N TYR A 94 -12.66 12.12 6.04
CA TYR A 94 -11.89 13.30 5.64
C TYR A 94 -10.58 12.86 4.97
N PRO A 95 -10.64 12.37 3.72
CA PRO A 95 -9.48 11.79 3.05
C PRO A 95 -8.36 12.81 2.82
N LYS A 96 -7.12 12.39 3.00
CA LYS A 96 -5.93 13.19 2.71
C LYS A 96 -5.69 13.32 1.21
N ALA A 97 -5.96 12.24 0.46
CA ALA A 97 -5.70 12.16 -0.98
C ALA A 97 -6.77 11.35 -1.73
N VAL A 98 -6.89 11.62 -3.03
CA VAL A 98 -7.50 10.74 -4.01
C VAL A 98 -6.38 10.06 -4.80
N ILE A 99 -6.40 8.73 -4.91
CA ILE A 99 -5.41 7.98 -5.66
C ILE A 99 -6.10 7.24 -6.80
N LEU A 100 -5.68 7.50 -8.04
CA LEU A 100 -6.07 6.72 -9.20
C LEU A 100 -5.00 5.66 -9.46
N SER A 101 -5.37 4.38 -9.35
CA SER A 101 -4.48 3.25 -9.58
C SER A 101 -5.06 2.22 -10.56
N CYS A 102 -4.24 1.25 -10.93
CA CYS A 102 -4.71 0.14 -11.76
C CYS A 102 -5.67 -0.78 -10.98
N LEU A 103 -6.54 -1.49 -11.71
CA LEU A 103 -7.36 -2.60 -11.20
C LEU A 103 -6.51 -3.81 -10.74
N ASP A 104 -5.22 -3.84 -11.08
CA ASP A 104 -4.29 -4.91 -10.71
C ASP A 104 -4.26 -5.15 -9.20
N SER A 105 -4.61 -6.37 -8.77
CA SER A 105 -4.74 -6.74 -7.36
C SER A 105 -3.40 -6.85 -6.63
N ARG A 106 -2.28 -6.86 -7.36
CA ARG A 106 -0.92 -6.87 -6.77
C ARG A 106 -0.49 -5.49 -6.29
N VAL A 107 -1.34 -4.48 -6.45
CA VAL A 107 -1.10 -3.09 -6.04
C VAL A 107 -2.08 -2.71 -4.93
N PRO A 108 -1.88 -3.15 -3.67
CA PRO A 108 -2.74 -2.77 -2.56
C PRO A 108 -2.38 -1.35 -2.08
N VAL A 109 -3.08 -0.34 -2.60
CA VAL A 109 -2.68 1.07 -2.45
C VAL A 109 -2.65 1.53 -0.99
N GLU A 110 -3.65 1.15 -0.23
CA GLU A 110 -3.78 1.47 1.19
C GLU A 110 -2.63 0.86 2.01
N ASP A 111 -2.24 -0.39 1.72
CA ASP A 111 -1.11 -1.06 2.36
C ASP A 111 0.23 -0.44 1.93
N ILE A 112 0.41 -0.21 0.62
CA ILE A 112 1.61 0.42 0.04
C ILE A 112 1.87 1.76 0.72
N PHE A 113 0.83 2.57 0.96
CA PHE A 113 1.00 3.86 1.63
C PHE A 113 0.80 3.82 3.14
N ASP A 114 0.63 2.63 3.72
CA ASP A 114 0.31 2.41 5.13
C ASP A 114 -0.71 3.43 5.65
N LYS A 115 -1.92 3.37 5.09
CA LYS A 115 -3.06 4.24 5.41
C LYS A 115 -4.27 3.41 5.82
N GLY A 116 -5.09 3.98 6.69
CA GLY A 116 -6.29 3.32 7.21
C GLY A 116 -7.57 3.75 6.50
N ILE A 117 -8.71 3.28 7.02
CA ILE A 117 -10.03 3.69 6.55
C ILE A 117 -10.18 5.21 6.67
N GLY A 118 -10.78 5.83 5.64
CA GLY A 118 -11.05 7.27 5.60
C GLY A 118 -9.83 8.15 5.30
N ASP A 119 -8.61 7.60 5.24
CA ASP A 119 -7.40 8.37 4.90
C ASP A 119 -7.29 8.66 3.39
N LEU A 120 -7.79 7.76 2.54
CA LEU A 120 -7.63 7.83 1.08
C LEU A 120 -8.94 7.49 0.38
N PHE A 121 -9.20 8.15 -0.75
CA PHE A 121 -10.16 7.67 -1.75
C PHE A 121 -9.42 7.02 -2.91
N ILE A 122 -9.77 5.78 -3.24
CA ILE A 122 -9.08 5.01 -4.27
C ILE A 122 -10.01 4.78 -5.45
N GLY A 123 -9.63 5.32 -6.61
CA GLY A 123 -10.22 4.98 -7.90
C GLY A 123 -9.38 3.91 -8.58
N ARG A 124 -10.00 2.81 -9.02
CA ARG A 124 -9.30 1.72 -9.74
C ARG A 124 -9.89 1.50 -11.12
N VAL A 125 -9.03 1.48 -12.13
CA VAL A 125 -9.40 1.08 -13.49
C VAL A 125 -8.21 0.39 -14.17
N ALA A 126 -8.44 -0.62 -15.00
CA ALA A 126 -7.35 -1.31 -15.67
C ALA A 126 -6.57 -0.33 -16.58
N GLY A 127 -5.29 -0.12 -16.27
CA GLY A 127 -4.45 0.87 -16.96
C GLY A 127 -4.57 2.30 -16.44
N ASN A 128 -5.20 2.54 -15.28
CA ASN A 128 -5.20 3.82 -14.53
C ASN A 128 -5.41 5.08 -15.40
N PHE A 129 -6.22 4.97 -16.44
CA PHE A 129 -6.59 6.06 -17.32
C PHE A 129 -7.75 6.87 -16.73
N VAL A 130 -8.10 7.97 -17.39
CA VAL A 130 -9.10 8.92 -16.90
C VAL A 130 -10.35 8.86 -17.80
N ASN A 131 -11.52 8.86 -17.17
CA ASN A 131 -12.82 8.98 -17.81
C ASN A 131 -13.71 9.94 -16.98
N THR A 132 -14.93 10.20 -17.45
CA THR A 132 -15.86 11.14 -16.79
C THR A 132 -16.16 10.75 -15.34
N ASP A 133 -16.40 9.47 -15.06
CA ASP A 133 -16.75 9.00 -13.71
C ASP A 133 -15.58 9.16 -12.73
N LEU A 134 -14.35 8.87 -13.18
CA LEU A 134 -13.15 9.07 -12.38
C LEU A 134 -12.85 10.56 -12.15
N LEU A 135 -13.08 11.42 -13.16
CA LEU A 135 -12.95 12.87 -12.98
C LEU A 135 -13.95 13.39 -11.94
N GLY A 136 -15.23 13.00 -12.05
CA GLY A 136 -16.26 13.37 -11.08
C GLY A 136 -15.93 12.87 -9.67
N SER A 137 -15.38 11.65 -9.56
CA SER A 137 -14.92 11.10 -8.28
C SER A 137 -13.76 11.90 -7.67
N MET A 138 -12.80 12.34 -8.49
CA MET A 138 -11.69 13.19 -8.04
C MET A 138 -12.18 14.59 -7.65
N GLU A 139 -13.09 15.18 -8.42
CA GLU A 139 -13.74 16.46 -8.09
C GLU A 139 -14.47 16.36 -6.75
N TYR A 140 -15.23 15.29 -6.53
CA TYR A 140 -15.88 15.06 -5.26
C TYR A 140 -14.86 14.94 -4.12
N GLY A 141 -13.85 14.08 -4.27
CA GLY A 141 -12.82 13.86 -3.25
C GLY A 141 -12.06 15.14 -2.86
N CYS A 142 -11.71 15.98 -3.83
CA CYS A 142 -10.98 17.23 -3.58
C CYS A 142 -11.91 18.38 -3.18
N LYS A 143 -12.91 18.69 -4.01
CA LYS A 143 -13.74 19.89 -3.84
C LYS A 143 -14.79 19.75 -2.75
N VAL A 144 -15.37 18.57 -2.58
CA VAL A 144 -16.43 18.30 -1.59
C VAL A 144 -15.84 17.73 -0.31
N SER A 145 -15.02 16.67 -0.40
CA SER A 145 -14.45 16.00 0.76
C SER A 145 -13.14 16.59 1.28
N GLY A 146 -12.53 17.55 0.56
CA GLY A 146 -11.40 18.35 1.06
C GLY A 146 -10.00 17.75 0.89
N ALA A 147 -9.85 16.64 0.14
CA ALA A 147 -8.55 16.01 -0.11
C ALA A 147 -7.55 16.98 -0.75
N LYS A 148 -6.28 16.89 -0.31
CA LYS A 148 -5.21 17.83 -0.66
C LYS A 148 -4.32 17.36 -1.82
N LEU A 149 -4.50 16.12 -2.26
CA LEU A 149 -3.63 15.50 -3.26
C LEU A 149 -4.45 14.61 -4.19
N ILE A 150 -4.14 14.68 -5.49
CA ILE A 150 -4.44 13.63 -6.46
C ILE A 150 -3.11 12.97 -6.83
N LEU A 151 -3.03 11.66 -6.63
CA LEU A 151 -1.90 10.84 -7.07
C LEU A 151 -2.37 9.88 -8.16
N VAL A 152 -1.76 9.94 -9.34
CA VAL A 152 -1.96 8.91 -10.38
C VAL A 152 -0.80 7.93 -10.30
N MET A 153 -1.10 6.66 -9.99
CA MET A 153 -0.09 5.64 -9.78
C MET A 153 -0.16 4.53 -10.83
N GLY A 154 0.86 4.48 -11.68
CA GLY A 154 1.13 3.35 -12.56
C GLY A 154 1.93 2.27 -11.83
N HIS A 155 2.12 1.12 -12.47
CA HIS A 155 2.91 0.04 -11.89
C HIS A 155 3.61 -0.81 -12.95
N GLN A 156 4.66 -1.50 -12.50
CA GLN A 156 5.45 -2.40 -13.33
C GLN A 156 4.60 -3.52 -13.94
N SER A 157 4.96 -3.90 -15.18
CA SER A 157 4.37 -5.07 -15.85
C SER A 157 2.84 -5.06 -15.97
N CYS A 158 2.24 -3.88 -16.08
CA CYS A 158 0.79 -3.70 -16.18
C CYS A 158 0.17 -4.47 -17.37
N GLY A 159 -0.83 -5.31 -17.06
CA GLY A 159 -1.52 -6.12 -18.06
C GLY A 159 -2.26 -5.28 -19.10
N ALA A 160 -2.96 -4.23 -18.67
CA ALA A 160 -3.68 -3.34 -19.59
C ALA A 160 -2.72 -2.60 -20.55
N ILE A 161 -1.57 -2.13 -20.05
CA ILE A 161 -0.55 -1.50 -20.91
C ILE A 161 -0.04 -2.48 -21.96
N LYS A 162 0.28 -3.73 -21.56
CA LYS A 162 0.70 -4.79 -22.49
C LYS A 162 -0.37 -5.06 -23.54
N SER A 163 -1.62 -5.21 -23.13
CA SER A 163 -2.74 -5.45 -24.05
C SER A 163 -2.99 -4.28 -25.02
N ALA A 164 -2.78 -3.03 -24.57
CA ALA A 164 -2.86 -1.87 -25.44
C ALA A 164 -1.74 -1.86 -26.49
N ILE A 165 -0.51 -2.17 -26.09
CA ILE A 165 0.64 -2.33 -27.00
C ILE A 165 0.38 -3.44 -28.03
N ASP A 166 -0.25 -4.53 -27.61
CA ASP A 166 -0.59 -5.66 -28.49
C ASP A 166 -1.86 -5.43 -29.32
N HIS A 167 -2.50 -4.26 -29.19
CA HIS A 167 -3.74 -3.90 -29.89
C HIS A 167 -4.85 -4.94 -29.73
N VAL A 168 -5.01 -5.48 -28.52
CA VAL A 168 -6.05 -6.47 -28.21
C VAL A 168 -7.44 -5.89 -28.53
N LYS A 169 -8.24 -6.67 -29.28
CA LYS A 169 -9.63 -6.34 -29.64
C LYS A 169 -10.57 -7.39 -29.05
N LEU A 170 -11.28 -7.02 -27.98
CA LEU A 170 -12.20 -7.92 -27.28
C LEU A 170 -13.29 -7.12 -26.53
N GLY A 171 -14.50 -7.04 -27.08
CA GLY A 171 -15.64 -6.37 -26.44
C GLY A 171 -15.29 -4.98 -25.88
N ASN A 172 -15.76 -4.69 -24.67
CA ASN A 172 -15.50 -3.42 -23.96
C ASN A 172 -14.02 -3.16 -23.65
N ILE A 173 -13.17 -4.21 -23.63
CA ILE A 173 -11.73 -4.06 -23.41
C ILE A 173 -11.12 -3.20 -24.53
N THR A 174 -11.60 -3.33 -25.77
CA THR A 174 -11.09 -2.55 -26.91
C THR A 174 -11.22 -1.05 -26.68
N SER A 175 -12.42 -0.60 -26.25
CA SER A 175 -12.68 0.82 -25.98
C SER A 175 -11.87 1.31 -24.78
N MET A 176 -11.83 0.50 -23.72
CA MET A 176 -11.04 0.79 -22.53
C MET A 176 -9.54 0.98 -22.85
N LEU A 177 -8.94 0.08 -23.63
CA LEU A 177 -7.52 0.15 -23.99
C LEU A 177 -7.21 1.34 -24.91
N ALA A 178 -8.19 1.88 -25.65
CA ALA A 178 -7.98 3.05 -26.49
C ALA A 178 -7.57 4.31 -25.68
N HIS A 179 -7.94 4.37 -24.40
CA HIS A 179 -7.50 5.44 -23.50
C HIS A 179 -5.99 5.43 -23.21
N ILE A 180 -5.29 4.30 -23.46
CA ILE A 180 -3.84 4.16 -23.27
C ILE A 180 -3.06 4.58 -24.53
N ASN A 181 -3.71 4.66 -25.70
CA ASN A 181 -3.06 5.01 -26.96
C ASN A 181 -2.23 6.31 -26.89
N PRO A 182 -2.70 7.41 -26.25
CA PRO A 182 -1.87 8.61 -26.11
C PRO A 182 -0.52 8.36 -25.42
N ALA A 183 -0.45 7.42 -24.47
CA ALA A 183 0.78 7.05 -23.80
C ALA A 183 1.73 6.25 -24.70
N ILE A 184 1.19 5.36 -25.54
CA ILE A 184 1.95 4.62 -26.55
C ILE A 184 2.52 5.61 -27.59
N GLU A 185 1.71 6.55 -28.04
CA GLU A 185 2.11 7.59 -28.98
C GLU A 185 3.18 8.51 -28.39
N ALA A 186 3.06 8.88 -27.11
CA ALA A 186 4.07 9.62 -26.36
C ALA A 186 5.36 8.81 -26.12
N SER A 187 5.36 7.51 -26.39
CA SER A 187 6.50 6.60 -26.19
C SER A 187 7.22 6.23 -27.48
N LYS A 188 6.96 6.95 -28.58
CA LYS A 188 7.59 6.69 -29.89
C LYS A 188 9.09 6.99 -29.93
N ASP A 189 9.61 7.77 -29.00
CA ASP A 189 11.03 8.09 -28.90
C ASP A 189 11.87 6.98 -28.24
N PHE A 190 11.22 5.97 -27.64
CA PHE A 190 11.88 4.80 -27.06
C PHE A 190 12.76 4.08 -28.10
N LYS A 191 14.03 3.86 -27.75
CA LYS A 191 15.07 3.36 -28.67
C LYS A 191 15.10 1.85 -28.84
N GLY A 192 14.57 1.09 -27.88
CA GLY A 192 14.54 -0.37 -27.93
C GLY A 192 13.36 -0.94 -28.71
N LYS A 193 13.21 -2.27 -28.67
CA LYS A 193 12.09 -2.97 -29.30
C LYS A 193 10.76 -2.56 -28.64
N LYS A 194 9.87 -1.94 -29.42
CA LYS A 194 8.52 -1.53 -28.98
C LYS A 194 7.55 -2.70 -29.03
N SER A 195 7.57 -3.53 -27.99
CA SER A 195 6.76 -4.74 -27.88
C SER A 195 6.36 -4.98 -26.44
N SER A 196 5.19 -5.57 -26.19
CA SER A 196 4.71 -5.95 -24.86
C SER A 196 5.64 -6.96 -24.14
N LYS A 197 6.49 -7.66 -24.91
CA LYS A 197 7.52 -8.57 -24.39
C LYS A 197 8.77 -7.86 -23.88
N ASN A 198 8.98 -6.59 -24.26
CA ASN A 198 10.06 -5.77 -23.76
C ASN A 198 9.62 -5.07 -22.47
N LYS A 199 10.21 -5.46 -21.34
CA LYS A 199 9.86 -4.92 -20.02
C LYS A 199 10.16 -3.42 -19.92
N GLU A 200 11.32 -2.97 -20.40
CA GLU A 200 11.67 -1.54 -20.33
C GLU A 200 10.69 -0.68 -21.15
N TYR A 201 10.24 -1.18 -22.30
CA TYR A 201 9.24 -0.47 -23.10
C TYR A 201 7.88 -0.39 -22.40
N VAL A 202 7.42 -1.51 -21.81
CA VAL A 202 6.15 -1.54 -21.06
C VAL A 202 6.18 -0.56 -19.89
N ASP A 203 7.28 -0.54 -19.14
CA ASP A 203 7.46 0.35 -18.00
C ASP A 203 7.54 1.82 -18.44
N TYR A 204 8.23 2.09 -19.56
CA TYR A 204 8.28 3.42 -20.18
C TYR A 204 6.89 3.92 -20.61
N VAL A 205 6.09 3.07 -21.26
CA VAL A 205 4.69 3.38 -21.62
C VAL A 205 3.84 3.58 -20.36
N ALA A 206 4.02 2.79 -19.31
CA ALA A 206 3.29 2.94 -18.05
C ALA A 206 3.56 4.31 -17.38
N ILE A 207 4.81 4.76 -17.35
CA ILE A 207 5.18 6.09 -16.85
C ILE A 207 4.56 7.20 -17.72
N ASN A 208 4.61 7.06 -19.05
CA ASN A 208 3.97 8.01 -19.95
C ASN A 208 2.44 8.00 -19.85
N ASN A 209 1.84 6.88 -19.45
CA ASN A 209 0.42 6.76 -19.17
C ASN A 209 0.02 7.54 -17.92
N VAL A 210 0.82 7.47 -16.85
CA VAL A 210 0.64 8.32 -15.65
C VAL A 210 0.69 9.80 -16.02
N LYS A 211 1.70 10.22 -16.80
CA LYS A 211 1.84 11.61 -17.27
C LYS A 211 0.65 12.04 -18.13
N SER A 212 0.18 11.16 -19.02
CA SER A 212 -0.97 11.41 -19.89
C SER A 212 -2.26 11.58 -19.08
N ALA A 213 -2.50 10.73 -18.09
CA ALA A 213 -3.64 10.84 -17.18
C ALA A 213 -3.61 12.16 -16.38
N ILE A 214 -2.45 12.57 -15.85
CA ILE A 214 -2.32 13.87 -15.14
C ILE A 214 -2.64 15.05 -16.08
N LYS A 215 -2.14 15.01 -17.32
CA LYS A 215 -2.44 16.02 -18.33
C LYS A 215 -3.95 16.06 -18.61
N GLU A 216 -4.57 14.90 -18.74
CA GLU A 216 -6.00 14.77 -19.00
C GLU A 216 -6.86 15.30 -17.85
N ILE A 217 -6.49 15.01 -16.58
CA ILE A 217 -7.17 15.57 -15.40
C ILE A 217 -7.17 17.09 -15.45
N LYS A 218 -6.00 17.70 -15.67
CA LYS A 218 -5.86 19.16 -15.74
C LYS A 218 -6.58 19.77 -16.95
N LEU A 219 -6.69 19.02 -18.05
CA LEU A 219 -7.34 19.49 -19.27
C LEU A 219 -8.87 19.41 -19.17
N LYS A 220 -9.39 18.31 -18.63
CA LYS A 220 -10.82 17.97 -18.66
C LYS A 220 -11.58 18.35 -17.40
N SER A 221 -10.89 18.68 -16.30
CA SER A 221 -11.53 19.23 -15.10
C SER A 221 -11.05 20.66 -14.82
N PRO A 222 -11.87 21.68 -15.19
CA PRO A 222 -11.60 23.06 -14.80
C PRO A 222 -11.53 23.25 -13.28
N ILE A 223 -12.31 22.49 -12.51
CA ILE A 223 -12.33 22.55 -11.04
C ILE A 223 -10.98 22.13 -10.47
N LEU A 224 -10.49 20.94 -10.85
CA LEU A 224 -9.23 20.42 -10.33
C LEU A 224 -8.03 21.26 -10.81
N LYS A 225 -8.08 21.76 -12.05
CA LYS A 225 -7.08 22.69 -12.58
C LYS A 225 -7.01 23.97 -11.76
N ASP A 226 -8.16 24.60 -11.47
CA ASP A 226 -8.23 25.83 -10.68
C ASP A 226 -7.69 25.60 -9.25
N MET A 227 -8.16 24.54 -8.57
CA MET A 227 -7.68 24.19 -7.22
C MET A 227 -6.16 23.96 -7.19
N ALA A 228 -5.61 23.26 -8.19
CA ALA A 228 -4.18 23.04 -8.30
C ALA A 228 -3.41 24.35 -8.55
N SER A 229 -3.92 25.25 -9.40
CA SER A 229 -3.30 26.55 -9.68
C SER A 229 -3.26 27.47 -8.45
N LYS A 230 -4.22 27.32 -7.55
CA LYS A 230 -4.30 28.05 -6.27
C LYS A 230 -3.49 27.38 -5.14
N GLY A 231 -2.80 26.28 -5.42
CA GLY A 231 -2.04 25.52 -4.42
C GLY A 231 -2.89 24.79 -3.38
N GLN A 232 -4.22 24.70 -3.58
CA GLN A 232 -5.13 24.03 -2.66
C GLN A 232 -4.95 22.50 -2.70
N ILE A 233 -4.59 22.00 -3.88
CA ILE A 233 -4.23 20.59 -4.11
C ILE A 233 -2.95 20.49 -4.93
N LYS A 234 -2.32 19.32 -4.91
CA LYS A 234 -1.35 18.92 -5.95
C LYS A 234 -1.87 17.75 -6.77
N ILE A 235 -1.43 17.65 -8.02
CA ILE A 235 -1.72 16.53 -8.92
C ILE A 235 -0.38 16.00 -9.42
N ILE A 236 0.03 14.83 -8.93
CA ILE A 236 1.35 14.25 -9.18
C ILE A 236 1.25 12.80 -9.65
N GLY A 237 2.36 12.28 -10.16
CA GLY A 237 2.48 10.89 -10.60
C GLY A 237 3.27 10.03 -9.63
N ALA A 238 3.04 8.74 -9.68
CA ALA A 238 3.93 7.75 -9.12
C ALA A 238 3.98 6.49 -10.00
N TYR A 239 5.04 5.72 -9.82
CA TYR A 239 5.24 4.43 -10.43
C TYR A 239 5.64 3.40 -9.36
N TYR A 240 4.88 2.31 -9.28
CA TYR A 240 5.12 1.25 -8.32
C TYR A 240 5.90 0.09 -8.93
N ASP A 241 7.06 -0.21 -8.37
CA ASP A 241 7.87 -1.37 -8.73
C ASP A 241 7.36 -2.60 -7.97
N LEU A 242 6.83 -3.58 -8.72
CA LEU A 242 6.25 -4.80 -8.14
C LEU A 242 7.30 -5.74 -7.55
N HIS A 243 8.55 -5.63 -7.99
CA HIS A 243 9.64 -6.48 -7.52
C HIS A 243 10.23 -5.98 -6.21
N THR A 244 10.47 -4.68 -6.09
CA THR A 244 11.10 -4.08 -4.90
C THR A 244 10.09 -3.58 -3.88
N GLY A 245 8.84 -3.34 -4.29
CA GLY A 245 7.83 -2.66 -3.47
C GLY A 245 8.05 -1.15 -3.36
N GLU A 246 8.96 -0.58 -4.16
CA GLU A 246 9.24 0.86 -4.15
C GLU A 246 8.19 1.66 -4.91
N VAL A 247 7.80 2.82 -4.35
CA VAL A 247 7.03 3.84 -5.05
C VAL A 247 7.95 4.98 -5.47
N ILE A 248 8.12 5.13 -6.79
CA ILE A 248 8.89 6.22 -7.39
C ILE A 248 7.93 7.36 -7.72
N PHE A 249 8.05 8.48 -7.01
CA PHE A 249 7.23 9.68 -7.26
C PHE A 249 7.79 10.48 -8.45
N LEU A 250 6.90 10.96 -9.33
CA LEU A 250 7.20 11.61 -10.62
C LEU A 250 6.90 13.11 -10.61
#